data_AF-A0A839NLJ2-F1
#
_entry.id   AF-A0A839NLJ2-F1
#
_cell.length_a   1.000
_cell.length_b   1.000
_cell.length_c   1.000
_cell.angle_alpha   90.00
_cell.angle_beta   90.00
_cell.angle_gamma   90.00
#
_symmetry.space_group_name_H-M   'P 1'
#
loop_
_entity.id
_entity.type
_entity.pdbx_description
1 polymer ?
#
loop_
_entity_poly.entity_id
_entity_poly.type
_entity_poly.pdbx_seq_one_letter_code
_entity_poly.pdbx_strand_id
1 'polypeptide(L)'
;MITQLQKQYGGTWIDRKTTRCLQITFDNDQFVTIIDWTRKYQSREHGDVYKAYIKKDTLVMPEDKDHHAPYSEITIENNKLIYRTKSTGIQKISIWDKQVFSRK
;
A
#
# COMPACT_ATOMS: atom_id res chain seq x y z
N MET A 1 7.70 -19.45 2.28
CA MET A 1 8.07 -18.04 2.09
C MET A 1 6.85 -17.11 2.19
N ILE A 2 5.73 -17.38 1.50
CA ILE A 2 4.49 -16.58 1.63
C ILE A 2 3.98 -16.45 3.07
N THR A 3 4.03 -17.51 3.87
CA THR A 3 3.55 -17.46 5.25
C THR A 3 4.27 -16.40 6.10
N GLN A 4 5.52 -16.08 5.76
CA GLN A 4 6.29 -15.03 6.43
C GLN A 4 5.87 -13.63 5.95
N LEU A 5 5.72 -13.44 4.63
CA LEU A 5 5.22 -12.18 4.07
C LEU A 5 3.79 -11.87 4.50
N GLN A 6 2.92 -12.88 4.55
CA GLN A 6 1.56 -12.74 5.06
C GLN A 6 1.56 -12.34 6.54
N LYS A 7 2.46 -12.89 7.36
CA LYS A 7 2.63 -12.45 8.76
C LYS A 7 3.12 -11.01 8.85
N GLN A 8 4.04 -10.61 7.98
CA GLN A 8 4.66 -9.28 7.98
C GLN A 8 3.73 -8.19 7.46
N TYR A 9 3.06 -8.41 6.33
CA TYR A 9 2.24 -7.41 5.63
C TYR A 9 0.75 -7.58 5.87
N GLY A 10 0.26 -8.79 6.10
CA GLY A 10 -1.16 -9.08 6.17
C GLY A 10 -1.87 -8.34 7.32
N GLY A 11 -3.12 -8.00 7.08
CA GLY A 11 -4.00 -7.33 8.04
C GLY A 11 -4.15 -5.84 7.77
N THR A 12 -4.58 -5.11 8.80
CA THR A 12 -4.92 -3.69 8.69
C THR A 12 -3.84 -2.80 9.28
N TRP A 13 -3.46 -1.79 8.52
CA TRP A 13 -2.46 -0.79 8.84
C TRP A 13 -3.13 0.59 8.85
N ILE A 14 -2.70 1.46 9.76
CA ILE A 14 -3.29 2.79 9.94
C ILE A 14 -2.18 3.82 10.01
N ASP A 15 -2.29 4.85 9.18
CA ASP A 15 -1.57 6.09 9.39
C ASP A 15 -2.37 6.93 10.38
N ARG A 16 -1.82 7.07 11.59
CA ARG A 16 -2.48 7.79 12.69
C ARG A 16 -2.57 9.30 12.44
N LYS A 17 -1.76 9.86 11.54
CA LYS A 17 -1.78 11.29 11.22
C LYS A 17 -2.94 11.65 10.31
N THR A 18 -3.15 10.83 9.26
CA THR A 18 -4.15 11.09 8.21
C THR A 18 -5.43 10.29 8.41
N THR A 19 -5.43 9.31 9.30
CA THR A 19 -6.50 8.30 9.49
C THR A 19 -6.72 7.38 8.27
N ARG A 20 -5.82 7.44 7.28
CA ARG A 20 -5.79 6.51 6.14
C ARG A 20 -5.48 5.11 6.65
N CYS A 21 -6.19 4.13 6.10
CA CYS A 21 -6.13 2.74 6.48
C CYS A 21 -5.85 1.90 5.23
N LEU A 22 -4.96 0.93 5.36
CA LEU A 22 -4.67 -0.06 4.34
C LEU A 22 -4.96 -1.44 4.89
N GLN A 23 -5.80 -2.22 4.22
CA GLN A 23 -5.93 -3.64 4.49
C GLN A 23 -5.25 -4.43 3.39
N ILE A 24 -4.35 -5.31 3.77
CA ILE A 24 -3.61 -6.16 2.83
C ILE A 24 -4.05 -7.61 3.03
N THR A 25 -4.56 -8.19 1.95
CA THR A 25 -5.02 -9.58 1.89
C THR A 25 -4.22 -10.31 0.81
N PHE A 26 -3.66 -11.46 1.16
CA PHE A 26 -2.92 -12.29 0.21
C PHE A 26 -3.93 -13.18 -0.53
N ASP A 27 -4.09 -12.95 -1.83
CA ASP A 27 -4.98 -13.76 -2.66
C ASP A 27 -4.30 -15.06 -3.07
N ASN A 28 -3.00 -14.99 -3.38
CA ASN A 28 -2.15 -16.14 -3.68
C ASN A 28 -0.66 -15.79 -3.53
N ASP A 29 0.19 -16.64 -4.09
CA ASP A 29 1.64 -16.56 -4.00
C ASP A 29 2.28 -15.47 -4.89
N GLN A 30 1.51 -14.81 -5.74
CA GLN A 30 2.00 -13.85 -6.73
C GLN A 30 1.51 -12.42 -6.47
N PHE A 31 0.33 -12.26 -5.87
CA PHE A 31 -0.25 -10.93 -5.64
C PHE A 31 -1.11 -10.85 -4.38
N VAL A 32 -1.31 -9.61 -3.96
CA VAL A 32 -2.16 -9.23 -2.84
C VAL A 32 -3.17 -8.19 -3.28
N THR A 33 -4.32 -8.18 -2.61
CA THR A 33 -5.31 -7.12 -2.71
C THR A 33 -5.11 -6.13 -1.56
N ILE A 34 -5.08 -4.86 -1.91
CA ILE A 34 -4.96 -3.73 -0.98
C ILE A 34 -6.26 -2.93 -1.05
N ILE A 35 -6.94 -2.82 0.08
CA ILE A 35 -8.09 -1.93 0.23
C ILE A 35 -7.61 -0.70 0.98
N ASP A 36 -7.80 0.48 0.39
CA ASP A 36 -7.41 1.76 0.95
C ASP A 36 -8.63 2.63 1.23
N TRP A 37 -8.70 3.17 2.43
CA TRP A 37 -9.77 4.09 2.79
C TRP A 37 -9.33 5.04 3.89
N THR A 38 -9.94 6.22 3.93
CA THR A 38 -9.75 7.14 5.05
C THR A 38 -10.89 6.99 6.04
N ARG A 39 -10.62 6.44 7.23
CA ARG A 39 -11.65 6.11 8.23
C ARG A 39 -12.50 7.30 8.66
N LYS A 40 -11.95 8.52 8.58
CA LYS A 40 -12.67 9.76 8.88
C LYS A 40 -13.80 10.06 7.87
N TYR A 41 -13.67 9.61 6.63
CA TYR A 41 -14.57 9.99 5.53
C TYR A 41 -15.38 8.83 4.97
N GLN A 42 -14.85 7.60 5.00
CA GLN A 42 -15.53 6.45 4.42
C GLN A 42 -15.27 5.15 5.21
N SER A 43 -16.16 4.19 5.02
CA SER A 43 -15.98 2.81 5.50
C SER A 43 -15.10 2.01 4.54
N ARG A 44 -14.56 0.89 5.04
CA ARG A 44 -13.74 -0.04 4.26
C ARG A 44 -14.43 -0.53 2.97
N GLU A 45 -15.75 -0.70 3.01
CA GLU A 45 -16.56 -1.21 1.89
C GLU A 45 -16.59 -0.25 0.70
N HIS A 46 -16.30 1.03 0.94
CA HIS A 46 -16.18 2.07 -0.07
C HIS A 46 -14.71 2.46 -0.31
N GLY A 47 -13.78 1.61 0.13
CA GLY A 47 -12.35 1.80 -0.10
C GLY A 47 -11.97 1.56 -1.55
N ASP A 48 -10.91 2.23 -1.98
CA ASP A 48 -10.28 1.95 -3.27
C ASP A 48 -9.57 0.60 -3.19
N VAL A 49 -9.72 -0.22 -4.23
CA VAL A 49 -9.17 -1.56 -4.28
C VAL A 49 -8.07 -1.62 -5.32
N TYR A 50 -6.88 -2.00 -4.87
CA TYR A 50 -5.70 -2.11 -5.71
C TYR A 50 -5.12 -3.52 -5.67
N LYS A 51 -4.54 -3.94 -6.79
CA LYS A 51 -3.76 -5.18 -6.87
C LYS A 51 -2.27 -4.84 -6.81
N ALA A 52 -1.56 -5.47 -5.88
CA ALA A 52 -0.11 -5.33 -5.76
C ALA A 52 0.59 -6.68 -5.98
N TYR A 53 1.66 -6.68 -6.75
CA TYR A 53 2.47 -7.87 -7.03
C TYR A 53 3.54 -8.06 -5.98
N ILE A 54 3.78 -9.31 -5.60
CA ILE A 54 4.85 -9.67 -4.66
C ILE A 54 6.15 -9.77 -5.46
N LYS A 55 7.08 -8.84 -5.25
CA LYS A 55 8.39 -8.84 -5.90
C LYS A 55 9.48 -8.92 -4.83
N LYS A 56 10.02 -10.14 -4.65
CA LYS A 56 10.93 -10.46 -3.53
C LYS A 56 10.23 -10.21 -2.19
N ASP A 57 10.65 -9.19 -1.45
CA ASP A 57 10.11 -8.80 -0.14
C ASP A 57 9.34 -7.47 -0.19
N THR A 58 8.97 -7.00 -1.37
CA THR A 58 8.27 -5.72 -1.60
C THR A 58 6.95 -5.97 -2.33
N LEU A 59 5.90 -5.26 -1.92
CA LEU A 59 4.64 -5.23 -2.67
C LEU A 59 4.70 -4.06 -3.64
N VAL A 60 4.44 -4.33 -4.91
CA VAL A 60 4.56 -3.35 -5.99
C VAL A 60 3.21 -3.17 -6.65
N MET A 61 2.69 -1.94 -6.60
CA MET A 61 1.54 -1.53 -7.40
C MET A 61 2.07 -0.85 -8.66
N PRO A 62 1.85 -1.45 -9.85
CA PRO A 62 2.28 -0.84 -11.10
C PRO A 62 1.51 0.46 -11.33
N GLU A 63 2.08 1.32 -12.17
CA GLU A 63 1.37 2.50 -12.67
C GLU A 63 0.17 2.04 -13.48
N ASP A 64 -1.01 2.53 -13.13
CA ASP A 64 -2.24 2.32 -13.89
C ASP A 64 -2.61 3.65 -14.56
N LYS A 65 -2.45 3.68 -15.89
CA LYS A 65 -2.73 4.86 -16.71
C LYS A 65 -4.22 5.11 -16.88
N ASP A 66 -5.04 4.08 -16.79
CA ASP A 66 -6.48 4.19 -16.97
C ASP A 66 -7.15 4.74 -15.70
N HIS A 67 -6.60 4.40 -14.53
CA HIS A 67 -7.08 4.87 -13.23
C HIS A 67 -6.23 6.01 -12.63
N HIS A 68 -5.28 6.56 -13.39
CA HIS A 68 -4.31 7.58 -12.94
C HIS A 68 -3.58 7.22 -11.63
N ALA A 69 -3.41 5.92 -11.35
CA ALA A 69 -2.76 5.47 -10.13
C ALA A 69 -1.23 5.47 -10.32
N PRO A 70 -0.47 6.21 -9.49
CA PRO A 70 0.97 6.26 -9.59
C PRO A 70 1.61 4.92 -9.16
N TYR A 71 2.77 4.62 -9.76
CA TYR A 71 3.59 3.50 -9.31
C TYR A 71 3.91 3.63 -7.81
N SER A 72 3.68 2.56 -7.06
CA SER A 72 3.87 2.55 -5.62
C SER A 72 4.56 1.28 -5.12
N GLU A 73 5.38 1.42 -4.10
CA GLU A 73 6.09 0.33 -3.43
C GLU A 73 5.77 0.33 -1.94
N ILE A 74 5.55 -0.86 -1.39
CA ILE A 74 5.25 -1.04 0.02
C ILE A 74 6.28 -1.99 0.62
N THR A 75 6.96 -1.50 1.66
CA THR A 75 7.95 -2.26 2.43
C THR A 75 7.61 -2.25 3.92
N ILE A 76 8.09 -3.24 4.68
CA ILE A 76 8.11 -3.18 6.15
C ILE A 76 9.48 -2.73 6.63
N GLU A 77 9.53 -1.68 7.45
CA GLU A 77 10.73 -1.18 8.13
C GLU A 77 10.41 -0.97 9.61
N ASN A 78 11.19 -1.57 10.52
CA ASN A 78 10.99 -1.42 11.98
C ASN A 78 9.54 -1.68 12.43
N ASN A 79 8.92 -2.75 11.90
CA ASN A 79 7.53 -3.13 12.16
C ASN A 79 6.48 -2.06 11.77
N LYS A 80 6.85 -1.14 10.87
CA LYS A 80 5.96 -0.17 10.25
C LYS A 80 5.87 -0.43 8.76
N LEU A 81 4.70 -0.19 8.21
CA LEU A 81 4.48 -0.27 6.78
C LEU A 81 4.83 1.08 6.15
N ILE A 82 5.75 1.05 5.20
CA ILE A 82 6.22 2.22 4.47
C ILE A 82 5.65 2.15 3.07
N TYR A 83 4.74 3.06 2.78
CA TYR A 83 4.13 3.23 1.47
C TYR A 83 4.88 4.33 0.74
N ARG A 84 5.48 4.02 -0.41
CA ARG A 84 6.20 4.96 -1.25
C ARG A 84 5.51 5.10 -2.58
N THR A 85 5.19 6.33 -2.97
CA THR A 85 4.57 6.64 -4.26
C THR A 85 5.54 7.43 -5.12
N LYS A 86 5.67 7.06 -6.40
CA LYS A 86 6.43 7.86 -7.35
C LYS A 86 5.57 9.04 -7.81
N SER A 87 6.05 10.27 -7.63
CA SER A 87 5.32 11.46 -8.08
C SER A 87 5.18 11.46 -9.62
N THR A 88 3.99 11.76 -10.11
CA THR A 88 3.66 11.83 -11.55
C THR A 88 3.52 13.27 -12.07
N GLY A 89 4.05 14.26 -11.33
CA GLY A 89 3.95 15.69 -11.67
C GLY A 89 5.04 16.22 -12.64
N ILE A 90 4.68 17.28 -13.40
CA ILE A 90 5.53 17.96 -14.41
C ILE A 90 6.76 18.65 -13.79
N GLN A 91 6.80 18.85 -12.47
CA GLN A 91 7.97 19.37 -11.78
C GLN A 91 8.86 18.22 -11.31
N LYS A 92 9.83 17.87 -12.17
CA LYS A 92 10.91 16.91 -11.93
C LYS A 92 11.74 17.29 -10.71
N ILE A 93 11.30 16.89 -9.52
CA ILE A 93 12.21 16.47 -8.46
C ILE A 93 11.72 15.07 -8.11
N SER A 94 12.61 14.08 -8.30
CA SER A 94 12.37 12.65 -8.05
C SER A 94 12.16 12.37 -6.56
N ILE A 95 11.12 12.94 -5.97
CA ILE A 95 10.77 12.77 -4.57
C ILE A 95 9.70 11.69 -4.54
N TRP A 96 10.05 10.57 -3.91
CA TRP A 96 9.06 9.57 -3.54
C TRP A 96 8.26 10.13 -2.37
N ASP A 97 6.95 10.20 -2.50
CA ASP A 97 6.08 10.51 -1.38
C ASP A 97 6.08 9.31 -0.44
N LYS A 98 6.37 9.56 0.85
CA LYS A 98 6.46 8.51 1.87
C LYS A 98 5.34 8.67 2.88
N GLN A 99 4.55 7.62 3.03
CA GLN A 99 3.56 7.49 4.09
C GLN A 99 3.89 6.31 4.99
N VAL A 100 3.64 6.47 6.29
CA VAL A 100 4.03 5.50 7.31
C VAL A 100 2.79 5.05 8.06
N PHE A 101 2.57 3.74 8.08
CA PHE A 101 1.45 3.13 8.75
C PHE A 101 1.95 2.24 9.89
N SER A 102 1.18 2.21 10.96
CA SER A 102 1.37 1.30 12.08
C SER A 102 0.30 0.23 12.04
N ARG A 103 0.59 -0.97 12.55
CA ARG A 103 -0.42 -2.02 12.66
C ARG A 103 -1.60 -1.55 13.53
N LYS A 104 -2.82 -1.85 13.09
CA LYS A 104 -4.05 -1.56 13.85
C LYS A 104 -4.10 -2.38 15.13
#